data_AF-A0A5E5QPB3-F1
#
_entry.id   AF-A0A5E5QPB3-F1
#
_cell.length_a   1.000
_cell.length_b   1.000
_cell.length_c   1.000
_cell.angle_alpha   90.00
_cell.angle_beta   90.00
_cell.angle_gamma   90.00
#
_symmetry.space_group_name_H-M   'P 1'
#
loop_
_entity.id
_entity.type
_entity.pdbx_description
1 polymer ?
#
loop_
_entity_poly.entity_id
_entity_poly.type
_entity_poly.pdbx_seq_one_letter_code
_entity_poly.pdbx_strand_id
1 'polypeptide(L)'
;MIFSNFDIDELKKLQPKLNTVGNRISGCFYLSASLSKGGNRKIIICKDAQKANYLSDCFYLDIIFHKDKSHQNYPVSVYETSSKLLSWKENIPPEYWHVNPDNTLCLGVKEQILKIQSSKTPAHFINTLLSHYFYYMSYVKLKGSEPWKGHYHGLFCILEIASHKEINDKLLRELKLLIDPDIENWNKLLNKTEENKLKSSAICPFCYGKKKLVKNCKPHKKQIQGYNNLVDYLSK
;
A
#
# COMPACT_ATOMS: atom_id res chain seq x y z
N MET A 1 22.92 2.60 -9.67
CA MET A 1 23.38 3.74 -8.86
C MET A 1 24.47 3.26 -7.92
N ILE A 2 25.54 4.03 -7.71
CA ILE A 2 26.54 3.79 -6.67
C ILE A 2 26.37 4.97 -5.70
N PHE A 3 26.23 4.67 -4.40
CA PHE A 3 26.10 5.71 -3.37
C PHE A 3 27.40 6.49 -3.24
N SER A 4 27.32 7.83 -3.24
CA SER A 4 28.48 8.66 -2.88
C SER A 4 28.74 8.57 -1.38
N ASN A 5 29.95 8.90 -0.94
CA ASN A 5 30.27 8.96 0.51
C ASN A 5 29.31 9.89 1.26
N PHE A 6 28.91 11.01 0.63
CA PHE A 6 27.91 11.91 1.18
C PHE A 6 26.55 11.21 1.40
N ASP A 7 26.07 10.43 0.43
CA ASP A 7 24.82 9.69 0.57
C ASP A 7 24.90 8.63 1.69
N ILE A 8 26.06 7.98 1.81
CA ILE A 8 26.31 6.98 2.85
C ILE A 8 26.27 7.64 4.23
N ASP A 9 26.98 8.75 4.41
CA ASP A 9 27.00 9.49 5.68
C ASP A 9 25.62 10.03 6.05
N GLU A 10 24.87 10.53 5.07
CA GLU A 10 23.52 11.02 5.28
C GLU A 10 22.57 9.87 5.65
N LEU A 11 22.67 8.72 4.96
CA LEU A 11 21.89 7.53 5.31
C LEU A 11 22.24 7.06 6.73
N LYS A 12 23.52 7.06 7.11
CA LYS A 12 23.95 6.68 8.46
C LYS A 12 23.43 7.62 9.54
N LYS A 13 23.30 8.92 9.25
CA LYS A 13 22.67 9.88 10.18
C LYS A 13 21.17 9.62 10.35
N LEU A 14 20.47 9.29 9.26
CA LEU A 14 19.03 9.04 9.29
C LEU A 14 18.67 7.64 9.82
N GLN A 15 19.47 6.64 9.48
CA GLN A 15 19.25 5.22 9.71
C GLN A 15 20.59 4.52 10.04
N PRO A 16 21.11 4.65 11.28
CA PRO A 16 22.47 4.23 11.63
C PRO A 16 22.79 2.74 11.41
N LYS A 17 21.75 1.89 11.45
CA LYS A 17 21.87 0.45 11.29
C LYS A 17 21.64 -0.04 9.86
N LEU A 18 21.42 0.86 8.90
CA LEU A 18 21.49 0.54 7.47
C LEU A 18 22.93 0.67 6.98
N ASN A 19 23.36 -0.28 6.16
CA ASN A 19 24.68 -0.33 5.53
C ASN A 19 24.53 -0.35 4.02
N THR A 20 25.47 0.26 3.31
CA THR A 20 25.48 0.33 1.84
C THR A 20 26.63 -0.50 1.29
N VAL A 21 26.37 -1.35 0.30
CA VAL A 21 27.39 -2.08 -0.47
C VAL A 21 27.02 -2.00 -1.94
N GLY A 22 27.79 -1.22 -2.72
CA GLY A 22 27.52 -1.00 -4.14
C GLY A 22 26.16 -0.32 -4.38
N ASN A 23 25.22 -1.05 -5.00
CA ASN A 23 23.84 -0.61 -5.25
C ASN A 23 22.82 -1.18 -4.25
N ARG A 24 23.29 -1.78 -3.15
CA ARG A 24 22.46 -2.46 -2.16
C ARG A 24 22.52 -1.73 -0.83
N ILE A 25 21.38 -1.64 -0.14
CA ILE A 25 21.31 -1.21 1.27
C ILE A 25 20.72 -2.37 2.08
N SER A 26 21.34 -2.72 3.20
CA SER A 26 20.83 -3.76 4.09
C SER A 26 20.98 -3.40 5.56
N GLY A 27 20.12 -3.97 6.40
CA GLY A 27 20.20 -3.82 7.85
C GLY A 27 18.88 -3.39 8.47
N CYS A 28 18.95 -2.80 9.66
CA CYS A 28 17.75 -2.44 10.42
C CYS A 28 17.30 -1.01 10.09
N PHE A 29 16.07 -0.86 9.62
CA PHE A 29 15.39 0.41 9.45
C PHE A 29 14.53 0.68 10.69
N TYR A 30 14.73 1.83 11.32
CA TYR A 30 13.92 2.29 12.45
C TYR A 30 12.80 3.20 11.95
N LEU A 31 11.58 2.78 12.20
CA LEU A 31 10.41 3.64 12.11
C LEU A 31 10.31 4.44 13.41
N SER A 32 10.20 5.75 13.26
CA SER A 32 9.80 6.66 14.34
C SER A 32 9.02 7.80 13.72
N ALA A 33 7.70 7.70 13.72
CA ALA A 33 6.85 8.67 13.03
C ALA A 33 5.49 8.83 13.71
N SER A 34 4.86 9.99 13.49
CA SER A 34 3.50 10.28 13.94
C SER A 34 2.68 10.88 12.81
N LEU A 35 1.39 10.58 12.74
CA LEU A 35 0.48 11.24 11.82
C LEU A 35 0.24 12.70 12.26
N SER A 36 0.42 13.66 11.36
CA SER A 36 0.11 15.07 11.65
C SER A 36 -1.38 15.26 11.96
N LYS A 37 -1.69 16.15 12.92
CA LYS A 37 -3.08 16.62 13.11
C LYS A 37 -3.42 17.64 12.03
N GLY A 38 -4.52 17.43 11.32
CA GLY A 38 -5.09 18.40 10.38
C GLY A 38 -4.85 18.11 8.90
N GLY A 39 -5.67 17.21 8.33
CA GLY A 39 -6.06 17.12 6.91
C GLY A 39 -4.99 16.76 5.87
N ASN A 40 -3.74 17.17 6.07
CA ASN A 40 -2.67 17.01 5.10
C ASN A 40 -1.74 15.87 5.53
N ARG A 41 -2.02 14.69 4.96
CA ARG A 41 -1.17 13.53 4.62
C ARG A 41 0.34 13.65 4.89
N LYS A 42 0.77 13.97 6.10
CA LYS A 42 2.19 14.13 6.42
C LYS A 42 2.45 13.33 7.69
N ILE A 43 3.09 12.18 7.53
CA ILE A 43 3.79 11.62 8.68
C ILE A 43 4.93 12.59 9.02
N ILE A 44 5.06 12.87 10.30
CA ILE A 44 6.18 13.61 10.84
C ILE A 44 7.13 12.57 11.38
N ILE A 45 8.32 12.46 10.78
CA ILE A 45 9.40 11.65 11.34
C ILE A 45 9.78 12.31 12.67
N CYS A 46 9.60 11.59 13.76
CA CYS A 46 9.74 12.12 15.10
C CYS A 46 11.02 11.61 15.73
N LYS A 47 11.71 12.48 16.46
CA LYS A 47 12.77 12.05 17.38
C LYS A 47 12.19 11.59 18.73
N ASP A 48 11.01 12.10 19.10
CA ASP A 48 10.41 11.87 20.42
C ASP A 48 9.01 11.24 20.35
N ALA A 49 8.74 10.30 21.27
CA ALA A 49 7.55 9.45 21.30
C ALA A 49 6.24 10.11 21.78
N GLN A 50 6.24 11.43 22.01
CA GLN A 50 5.15 12.10 22.75
C GLN A 50 3.97 12.59 21.87
N LYS A 51 3.90 12.19 20.60
CA LYS A 51 2.83 12.64 19.69
C LYS A 51 1.68 11.65 19.60
N ALA A 52 0.46 12.15 19.44
CA ALA A 52 -0.70 11.31 19.15
C ALA A 52 -0.47 10.49 17.87
N ASN A 53 -0.89 9.22 17.87
CA ASN A 53 -0.64 8.27 16.77
C ASN A 53 0.86 8.09 16.44
N TYR A 54 1.74 8.29 17.41
CA TYR A 54 3.14 7.93 17.28
C TYR A 54 3.28 6.40 17.17
N LEU A 55 4.08 5.97 16.19
CA LEU A 55 4.48 4.60 15.99
C LEU A 55 6.00 4.54 15.96
N SER A 56 6.56 3.61 16.74
CA SER A 56 7.95 3.23 16.66
C SER A 56 8.03 1.74 16.42
N ASP A 57 8.88 1.35 15.48
CA ASP A 57 9.17 -0.06 15.23
C ASP A 57 10.50 -0.21 14.49
N CYS A 58 10.94 -1.45 14.31
CA CYS A 58 12.12 -1.77 13.51
C CYS A 58 11.85 -2.91 12.51
N PHE A 59 12.47 -2.81 11.34
CA PHE A 59 12.34 -3.78 10.24
C PHE A 59 13.71 -4.08 9.66
N TYR A 60 14.03 -5.36 9.48
CA TYR A 60 15.26 -5.75 8.78
C TYR A 60 15.00 -5.78 7.29
N LEU A 61 15.80 -5.03 6.55
CA LEU A 61 15.56 -4.80 5.13
C LEU A 61 16.72 -5.23 4.28
N ASP A 62 16.36 -5.56 3.06
CA ASP A 62 17.27 -5.62 1.93
C ASP A 62 16.72 -4.80 0.77
N ILE A 63 17.50 -3.85 0.28
CA ILE A 63 17.09 -2.85 -0.71
C ILE A 63 18.06 -2.91 -1.88
N ILE A 64 17.54 -3.12 -3.08
CA ILE A 64 18.32 -3.24 -4.31
C ILE A 64 17.95 -2.09 -5.24
N PHE A 65 18.93 -1.28 -5.62
CA PHE A 65 18.76 -0.22 -6.61
C PHE A 65 19.08 -0.72 -8.01
N HIS A 66 18.11 -0.56 -8.90
CA HIS A 66 18.22 -1.06 -10.26
C HIS A 66 18.96 -0.04 -11.12
N LYS A 67 19.97 -0.52 -11.86
CA LYS A 67 20.81 0.34 -12.73
C LYS A 67 20.11 0.69 -14.03
N ASP A 68 19.21 -0.17 -14.50
CA ASP A 68 18.65 -0.09 -15.85
C ASP A 68 17.19 0.38 -15.82
N LYS A 69 16.91 1.50 -16.49
CA LYS A 69 15.57 2.10 -16.58
C LYS A 69 14.72 1.47 -17.70
N SER A 70 15.35 0.68 -18.57
CA SER A 70 14.74 0.19 -19.82
C SER A 70 13.84 -1.04 -19.63
N HIS A 71 14.08 -1.86 -18.61
CA HIS A 71 13.42 -3.17 -18.48
C HIS A 71 12.81 -3.49 -17.10
N GLN A 72 12.91 -2.59 -16.11
CA GLN A 72 12.31 -2.82 -14.79
C GLN A 72 11.28 -1.76 -14.41
N ASN A 73 10.11 -2.23 -13.96
CA ASN A 73 8.94 -1.41 -13.69
C ASN A 73 9.05 -0.53 -12.43
N TYR A 74 10.09 -0.67 -11.61
CA TYR A 74 10.26 0.08 -10.36
C TYR A 74 11.74 0.40 -10.09
N PRO A 75 12.10 1.59 -9.54
CA PRO A 75 13.50 1.99 -9.37
C PRO A 75 14.26 1.24 -8.25
N VAL A 76 13.53 0.58 -7.34
CA VAL A 76 14.07 -0.15 -6.20
C VAL A 76 13.26 -1.42 -5.95
N SER A 77 13.91 -2.50 -5.54
CA SER A 77 13.23 -3.63 -4.88
C SER A 77 13.56 -3.58 -3.39
N VAL A 78 12.56 -3.70 -2.54
CA VAL A 78 12.72 -3.75 -1.09
C VAL A 78 12.13 -5.04 -0.57
N TYR A 79 12.87 -5.74 0.26
CA TYR A 79 12.46 -6.95 0.96
C TYR A 79 12.55 -6.71 2.46
N GLU A 80 11.58 -7.22 3.21
CA GLU A 80 11.66 -7.32 4.68
C GLU A 80 12.13 -8.73 5.02
N THR A 81 13.31 -8.83 5.64
CA THR A 81 14.08 -10.08 5.74
C THR A 81 13.94 -10.81 7.06
N SER A 82 13.27 -10.22 8.06
CA SER A 82 13.01 -10.89 9.36
C SER A 82 11.67 -11.61 9.42
N SER A 83 10.93 -11.69 8.31
CA SER A 83 9.60 -12.30 8.22
C SER A 83 8.54 -11.65 9.12
N LYS A 84 8.84 -10.50 9.71
CA LYS A 84 7.96 -9.77 10.61
C LYS A 84 6.72 -9.26 9.89
N LEU A 85 6.87 -8.73 8.67
CA LEU A 85 5.70 -8.32 7.90
C LEU A 85 4.87 -9.54 7.50
N LEU A 86 5.53 -10.60 7.02
CA LEU A 86 4.84 -11.83 6.61
C LEU A 86 4.03 -12.45 7.76
N SER A 87 4.53 -12.37 8.99
CA SER A 87 3.78 -12.82 10.17
C SER A 87 2.52 -11.99 10.46
N TRP A 88 2.34 -10.84 9.79
CA TRP A 88 1.14 -10.01 9.91
C TRP A 88 0.09 -10.31 8.83
N LYS A 89 0.42 -11.10 7.80
CA LYS A 89 -0.45 -11.32 6.62
C LYS A 89 -1.87 -11.73 6.99
N GLU A 90 -2.02 -12.71 7.87
CA GLU A 90 -3.35 -13.20 8.31
C GLU A 90 -4.12 -12.21 9.21
N ASN A 91 -3.44 -11.19 9.72
CA ASN A 91 -4.03 -10.16 10.58
C ASN A 91 -4.31 -8.85 9.85
N ILE A 92 -3.87 -8.74 8.59
CA ILE A 92 -4.04 -7.57 7.75
C ILE A 92 -5.03 -7.93 6.64
N PRO A 93 -6.06 -7.09 6.41
CA PRO A 93 -6.96 -7.30 5.28
C PRO A 93 -6.19 -7.36 3.96
N PRO A 94 -6.51 -8.30 3.05
CA PRO A 94 -5.83 -8.40 1.76
C PRO A 94 -5.77 -7.07 0.99
N GLU A 95 -6.78 -6.22 1.13
CA GLU A 95 -6.85 -4.90 0.50
C GLU A 95 -5.84 -3.87 1.03
N TYR A 96 -5.33 -4.07 2.25
CA TYR A 96 -4.30 -3.23 2.87
C TYR A 96 -2.94 -3.93 2.89
N TRP A 97 -2.86 -5.14 2.31
CA TRP A 97 -1.64 -5.92 2.24
C TRP A 97 -0.78 -5.45 1.07
N HIS A 98 0.25 -4.67 1.38
CA HIS A 98 1.15 -4.09 0.39
C HIS A 98 2.46 -4.86 0.24
N VAL A 99 2.40 -6.19 0.11
CA VAL A 99 3.56 -7.03 -0.23
C VAL A 99 3.20 -7.86 -1.45
N ASN A 100 4.04 -7.80 -2.48
CA ASN A 100 3.87 -8.50 -3.74
C ASN A 100 4.09 -10.02 -3.56
N PRO A 101 3.63 -10.86 -4.52
CA PRO A 101 3.82 -12.32 -4.45
C PRO A 101 5.28 -12.77 -4.38
N ASP A 102 6.21 -11.99 -4.92
CA ASP A 102 7.66 -12.24 -4.88
C ASP A 102 8.33 -11.74 -3.58
N ASN A 103 7.53 -11.36 -2.58
CA ASN A 103 7.93 -10.76 -1.30
C ASN A 103 8.54 -9.35 -1.40
N THR A 104 8.54 -8.71 -2.56
CA THR A 104 8.89 -7.29 -2.65
C THR A 104 7.80 -6.42 -2.03
N LEU A 105 8.19 -5.33 -1.36
CA LEU A 105 7.23 -4.38 -0.80
C LEU A 105 6.59 -3.54 -1.92
N CYS A 106 5.27 -3.39 -1.88
CA CYS A 106 4.53 -2.50 -2.77
C CYS A 106 4.60 -1.05 -2.24
N LEU A 107 5.61 -0.30 -2.67
CA LEU A 107 5.93 1.02 -2.09
C LEU A 107 5.07 2.18 -2.64
N GLY A 108 4.14 1.91 -3.56
CA GLY A 108 3.24 2.90 -4.16
C GLY A 108 3.34 3.00 -5.68
N VAL A 109 2.69 4.01 -6.27
CA VAL A 109 2.59 4.21 -7.72
C VAL A 109 3.92 4.68 -8.31
N LYS A 110 4.37 4.03 -9.39
CA LYS A 110 5.69 4.24 -10.03
C LYS A 110 5.97 5.72 -10.31
N GLU A 111 5.06 6.42 -10.97
CA GLU A 111 5.25 7.82 -11.38
C GLU A 111 5.47 8.74 -10.17
N GLN A 112 4.76 8.47 -9.06
CA GLN A 112 4.92 9.22 -7.82
C GLN A 112 6.27 8.95 -7.18
N ILE A 113 6.69 7.68 -7.13
CA ILE A 113 7.99 7.30 -6.57
C ILE A 113 9.13 7.90 -7.37
N LEU A 114 9.06 7.88 -8.70
CA LEU A 114 10.07 8.51 -9.57
C LEU A 114 10.16 10.02 -9.33
N LYS A 115 9.03 10.70 -9.09
CA LYS A 115 8.99 12.13 -8.75
C LYS A 115 9.62 12.43 -7.38
N ILE A 116 9.41 11.55 -6.39
CA ILE A 116 10.05 11.70 -5.07
C ILE A 116 11.55 11.44 -5.20
N GLN A 117 11.95 10.42 -5.96
CA GLN A 117 13.35 10.07 -6.19
C GLN A 117 14.11 11.22 -6.87
N SER A 118 13.50 11.88 -7.86
CA SER A 118 14.14 13.00 -8.57
C SER A 118 14.26 14.28 -7.76
N SER A 119 13.55 14.40 -6.62
CA SER A 119 13.50 15.60 -5.79
C SER A 119 14.23 15.47 -4.45
N LYS A 120 14.90 14.33 -4.20
CA LYS A 120 15.58 14.03 -2.94
C LYS A 120 16.92 13.37 -3.20
N THR A 121 17.83 13.51 -2.24
CA THR A 121 19.02 12.66 -2.18
C THR A 121 18.59 11.19 -2.01
N PRO A 122 19.38 10.20 -2.46
CA PRO A 122 19.10 8.78 -2.26
C PRO A 122 18.77 8.41 -0.81
N ALA A 123 19.49 8.95 0.17
CA ALA A 123 19.24 8.68 1.59
C ALA A 123 17.88 9.21 2.04
N HIS A 124 17.54 10.46 1.71
CA HIS A 124 16.25 11.05 2.03
C HIS A 124 15.09 10.41 1.28
N PHE A 125 15.31 9.99 0.04
CA PHE A 125 14.35 9.22 -0.75
C PHE A 125 13.98 7.92 -0.03
N ILE A 126 14.98 7.10 0.32
CA ILE A 126 14.77 5.83 1.04
C ILE A 126 14.09 6.07 2.38
N ASN A 127 14.61 7.00 3.19
CA ASN A 127 14.05 7.26 4.50
C ASN A 127 12.60 7.75 4.43
N THR A 128 12.28 8.62 3.47
CA THR A 128 10.91 9.10 3.26
C THR A 128 10.00 7.97 2.82
N LEU A 129 10.39 7.22 1.78
CA LEU A 129 9.57 6.18 1.18
C LEU A 129 9.23 5.07 2.18
N LEU A 130 10.26 4.56 2.86
CA LEU A 130 10.11 3.48 3.83
C LEU A 130 9.38 3.92 5.10
N SER A 131 9.61 5.15 5.58
CA SER A 131 8.85 5.67 6.72
C SER A 131 7.35 5.69 6.42
N HIS A 132 6.95 6.12 5.21
CA HIS A 132 5.53 6.13 4.83
C HIS A 132 4.97 4.71 4.76
N TYR A 133 5.68 3.80 4.10
CA TYR A 133 5.26 2.41 3.97
C TYR A 133 5.11 1.72 5.33
N PHE A 134 6.16 1.73 6.17
CA PHE A 134 6.12 1.04 7.45
C PHE A 134 5.18 1.69 8.45
N TYR A 135 5.00 3.01 8.40
CA TYR A 135 3.98 3.66 9.20
C TYR A 135 2.59 3.18 8.80
N TYR A 136 2.29 3.14 7.49
CA TYR A 136 1.00 2.64 6.99
C TYR A 136 0.75 1.20 7.45
N MET A 137 1.68 0.28 7.18
CA MET A 137 1.52 -1.14 7.53
C MET A 137 1.38 -1.35 9.04
N SER A 138 2.17 -0.66 9.85
CA SER A 138 2.10 -0.73 11.31
C SER A 138 0.78 -0.17 11.84
N TYR A 139 0.30 0.93 11.26
CA TYR A 139 -0.97 1.54 11.64
C TYR A 139 -2.15 0.63 11.31
N VAL A 140 -2.17 0.04 10.10
CA VAL A 140 -3.20 -0.92 9.68
C VAL A 140 -3.23 -2.11 10.62
N LYS A 141 -2.07 -2.72 10.92
CA LYS A 141 -1.95 -3.83 11.88
C LYS A 141 -2.56 -3.46 13.24
N LEU A 142 -2.23 -2.28 13.76
CA LEU A 142 -2.63 -1.87 15.11
C LEU A 142 -4.08 -1.37 15.21
N LYS A 143 -4.61 -0.75 14.16
CA LYS A 143 -5.90 -0.05 14.18
C LYS A 143 -6.98 -0.74 13.34
N GLY A 144 -6.63 -1.69 12.49
CA GLY A 144 -7.55 -2.35 11.55
C GLY A 144 -8.14 -1.40 10.51
N SER A 145 -7.52 -0.24 10.30
CA SER A 145 -7.98 0.80 9.39
C SER A 145 -6.79 1.57 8.85
N GLU A 146 -6.91 2.17 7.69
CA GLU A 146 -5.82 2.96 7.10
C GLU A 146 -5.62 4.32 7.82
N PRO A 147 -4.37 4.80 7.95
CA PRO A 147 -4.09 6.15 8.47
C PRO A 147 -4.41 7.25 7.45
N TRP A 148 -4.33 6.93 6.17
CA TRP A 148 -4.78 7.73 5.04
C TRP A 148 -5.20 6.79 3.92
N LYS A 149 -6.05 7.25 3.00
CA LYS A 149 -6.47 6.43 1.86
C LYS A 149 -5.26 6.03 1.01
N GLY A 150 -4.96 4.73 0.95
CA GLY A 150 -3.90 4.17 0.13
C GLY A 150 -4.22 4.22 -1.36
N HIS A 151 -3.19 4.03 -2.18
CA HIS A 151 -3.39 3.63 -3.57
C HIS A 151 -3.75 2.14 -3.57
N TYR A 152 -5.01 1.85 -3.85
CA TYR A 152 -5.47 0.47 -3.95
C TYR A 152 -5.00 -0.17 -5.26
N HIS A 153 -4.72 -1.47 -5.19
CA HIS A 153 -4.37 -2.33 -6.32
C HIS A 153 -5.34 -3.51 -6.34
N GLY A 154 -5.28 -4.34 -7.39
CA GLY A 154 -6.20 -5.47 -7.57
C GLY A 154 -7.67 -5.04 -7.56
N LEU A 155 -8.51 -5.84 -6.93
CA LEU A 155 -9.96 -5.72 -6.96
C LEU A 155 -10.45 -4.34 -6.53
N PHE A 156 -9.85 -3.73 -5.49
CA PHE A 156 -10.27 -2.40 -5.06
C PHE A 156 -10.02 -1.34 -6.14
N CYS A 157 -8.91 -1.42 -6.89
CA CYS A 157 -8.65 -0.50 -8.01
C CYS A 157 -9.69 -0.67 -9.12
N ILE A 158 -9.99 -1.92 -9.48
CA ILE A 158 -10.98 -2.29 -10.50
C ILE A 158 -12.36 -1.71 -10.12
N LEU A 159 -12.77 -1.92 -8.87
CA LEU A 159 -14.03 -1.37 -8.35
C LEU A 159 -14.03 0.17 -8.33
N GLU A 160 -12.91 0.82 -7.99
CA GLU A 160 -12.85 2.28 -8.07
C GLU A 160 -13.00 2.80 -9.50
N ILE A 161 -12.37 2.17 -10.49
CA ILE A 161 -12.52 2.53 -11.91
C ILE A 161 -13.98 2.40 -12.33
N ALA A 162 -14.62 1.27 -12.01
CA ALA A 162 -16.02 1.00 -12.31
C ALA A 162 -16.99 1.95 -11.59
N SER A 163 -16.60 2.54 -10.46
CA SER A 163 -17.45 3.49 -9.73
C SER A 163 -17.62 4.84 -10.42
N HIS A 164 -16.72 5.18 -11.35
CA HIS A 164 -16.63 6.51 -11.96
C HIS A 164 -17.12 6.57 -13.41
N LYS A 165 -17.43 5.42 -14.01
CA LYS A 165 -17.77 5.33 -15.44
C LYS A 165 -19.02 4.50 -15.63
N GLU A 166 -19.80 4.84 -16.65
CA GLU A 166 -20.81 3.95 -17.18
C GLU A 166 -20.14 2.70 -17.76
N ILE A 167 -20.66 1.52 -17.44
CA ILE A 167 -20.10 0.26 -17.90
C ILE A 167 -20.56 0.04 -19.35
N ASN A 168 -19.68 0.32 -20.30
CA ASN A 168 -19.84 -0.02 -21.70
C ASN A 168 -18.94 -1.20 -22.09
N ASP A 169 -19.16 -1.77 -23.27
CA ASP A 169 -18.43 -2.97 -23.73
C ASP A 169 -16.91 -2.79 -23.74
N LYS A 170 -16.42 -1.60 -24.09
CA LYS A 170 -14.98 -1.32 -24.12
C LYS A 170 -14.40 -1.38 -22.71
N LEU A 171 -15.01 -0.65 -21.77
CA LEU A 171 -14.57 -0.63 -20.38
C LEU A 171 -14.70 -2.02 -19.74
N LEU A 172 -15.77 -2.76 -20.05
CA LEU A 172 -15.96 -4.11 -19.53
C LEU A 172 -14.84 -5.06 -19.97
N ARG A 173 -14.39 -4.98 -21.24
CA ARG A 173 -13.23 -5.75 -21.72
C ARG A 173 -11.94 -5.35 -20.99
N GLU A 174 -11.70 -4.05 -20.82
CA GLU A 174 -10.53 -3.54 -20.08
C GLU A 174 -10.54 -4.03 -18.62
N LEU A 175 -11.70 -3.98 -17.95
CA LEU A 175 -11.84 -4.44 -16.57
C LEU A 175 -11.69 -5.95 -16.45
N LYS A 176 -12.21 -6.76 -17.38
CA LYS A 176 -12.00 -8.22 -17.39
C LYS A 176 -10.52 -8.59 -17.42
N LEU A 177 -9.72 -7.93 -18.25
CA LEU A 177 -8.26 -8.14 -18.29
C LEU A 177 -7.55 -7.82 -16.96
N LEU A 178 -8.13 -6.94 -16.14
CA LEU A 178 -7.63 -6.64 -14.79
C LEU A 178 -8.19 -7.59 -13.73
N ILE A 179 -9.39 -8.15 -13.94
CA ILE A 179 -10.03 -9.09 -13.02
C ILE A 179 -9.46 -10.49 -13.18
N ASP A 180 -9.11 -10.94 -14.39
CA ASP A 180 -8.62 -12.31 -14.60
C ASP A 180 -7.41 -12.67 -13.71
N PRO A 181 -6.41 -11.78 -13.53
CA PRO A 181 -5.31 -12.03 -12.58
C PRO A 181 -5.73 -12.01 -11.10
N ASP A 182 -6.91 -11.47 -10.78
CA ASP A 182 -7.45 -11.29 -9.42
C ASP A 182 -8.80 -12.03 -9.22
N ILE A 183 -9.06 -13.04 -10.06
CA ILE A 183 -10.35 -13.71 -10.16
C ILE A 183 -10.74 -14.41 -8.85
N GLU A 184 -9.75 -14.87 -8.08
CA GLU A 184 -10.00 -15.50 -6.79
C GLU A 184 -10.63 -14.52 -5.79
N ASN A 185 -10.13 -13.28 -5.74
CA ASN A 185 -10.68 -12.25 -4.86
C ASN A 185 -12.04 -11.76 -5.36
N TRP A 186 -12.24 -11.69 -6.68
CA TRP A 186 -13.55 -11.42 -7.27
C TRP A 186 -14.58 -12.48 -6.88
N ASN A 187 -14.25 -13.76 -7.01
CA ASN A 187 -15.15 -14.87 -6.67
C ASN A 187 -15.45 -14.92 -5.16
N LYS A 188 -14.45 -14.65 -4.30
CA LYS A 188 -14.68 -14.50 -2.85
C LYS A 188 -15.68 -13.38 -2.54
N LEU A 189 -15.59 -12.26 -3.26
CA LEU A 189 -16.53 -11.17 -3.10
C LEU A 189 -17.93 -11.58 -3.56
N LEU A 190 -18.07 -12.17 -4.77
CA LEU A 190 -19.35 -12.66 -5.30
C LEU A 190 -20.04 -13.62 -4.33
N ASN A 191 -19.30 -14.61 -3.80
CA ASN A 191 -19.82 -15.56 -2.82
C ASN A 191 -20.30 -14.86 -1.55
N LYS A 192 -19.54 -13.88 -1.05
CA LYS A 192 -19.89 -13.13 0.17
C LYS A 192 -21.14 -12.27 0.01
N THR A 193 -21.43 -11.86 -1.21
CA THR A 193 -22.58 -11.01 -1.56
C THR A 193 -23.71 -11.77 -2.21
N GLU A 194 -23.59 -13.10 -2.33
CA GLU A 194 -24.54 -13.96 -3.04
C GLU A 194 -24.85 -13.43 -4.43
N GLU A 195 -23.83 -12.92 -5.13
CA GLU A 195 -23.95 -12.35 -6.49
C GLU A 195 -24.97 -11.20 -6.61
N ASN A 196 -25.38 -10.60 -5.50
CA ASN A 196 -26.38 -9.54 -5.47
C ASN A 196 -25.74 -8.16 -5.32
N LYS A 197 -26.42 -7.13 -5.80
CA LYS A 197 -26.11 -5.73 -5.46
C LYS A 197 -26.20 -5.51 -3.95
N LEU A 198 -25.25 -4.75 -3.43
CA LEU A 198 -25.17 -4.34 -2.04
C LEU A 198 -26.27 -3.33 -1.71
N LYS A 199 -27.25 -3.77 -0.91
CA LYS A 199 -28.32 -2.91 -0.37
C LYS A 199 -27.79 -1.99 0.73
N SER A 200 -28.45 -0.86 0.95
CA SER A 200 -28.09 0.13 1.97
C SER A 200 -28.07 -0.44 3.40
N SER A 201 -28.91 -1.44 3.67
CA SER A 201 -29.03 -2.18 4.93
C SER A 201 -28.07 -3.37 5.05
N ALA A 202 -27.34 -3.74 3.99
CA ALA A 202 -26.37 -4.83 4.05
C ALA A 202 -25.12 -4.42 4.84
N ILE A 203 -24.41 -5.40 5.40
CA ILE A 203 -23.10 -5.19 5.98
C ILE A 203 -22.11 -4.96 4.83
N CYS A 204 -21.28 -3.93 4.93
CA CYS A 204 -20.25 -3.65 3.95
C CYS A 204 -19.25 -4.81 3.89
N PRO A 205 -19.07 -5.48 2.72
CA PRO A 205 -18.19 -6.64 2.62
C PRO A 205 -16.71 -6.27 2.67
N PHE A 206 -16.39 -4.99 2.49
CA PHE A 206 -15.03 -4.44 2.50
C PHE A 206 -14.58 -3.97 3.90
N CYS A 207 -15.48 -3.92 4.89
CA CYS A 207 -15.08 -3.52 6.24
C CYS A 207 -14.42 -4.67 6.99
N TYR A 208 -13.17 -4.45 7.43
CA TYR A 208 -12.52 -5.32 8.39
C TYR A 208 -12.80 -4.91 9.84
N GLY A 209 -13.04 -5.88 10.72
CA GLY A 209 -13.35 -5.66 12.13
C GLY A 209 -14.77 -5.13 12.38
N LYS A 210 -14.93 -3.81 12.51
CA LYS A 210 -16.23 -3.21 12.86
C LYS A 210 -17.21 -3.33 11.68
N LYS A 211 -18.17 -4.24 11.80
CA LYS A 211 -19.29 -4.41 10.86
C LYS A 211 -20.04 -3.07 10.73
N LYS A 212 -19.95 -2.44 9.56
CA LYS A 212 -20.69 -1.22 9.22
C LYS A 212 -21.71 -1.52 8.13
N LEU A 213 -22.88 -0.90 8.23
CA LEU A 213 -23.85 -0.92 7.14
C LEU A 213 -23.30 -0.17 5.93
N VAL A 214 -23.64 -0.63 4.73
CA VAL A 214 -23.29 -0.01 3.44
C VAL A 214 -23.57 1.49 3.45
N LYS A 215 -24.76 1.91 3.88
CA LYS A 215 -25.14 3.34 3.95
C LYS A 215 -24.23 4.19 4.85
N ASN A 216 -23.60 3.57 5.85
CA ASN A 216 -22.75 4.24 6.83
C ASN A 216 -21.25 4.09 6.53
N CYS A 217 -20.89 3.32 5.51
CA CYS A 217 -19.50 3.03 5.17
C CYS A 217 -18.92 4.09 4.22
N LYS A 218 -18.51 5.23 4.78
CA LYS A 218 -17.83 6.29 4.04
C LYS A 218 -16.54 5.83 3.33
N PRO A 219 -15.65 5.03 3.96
CA PRO A 219 -14.38 4.64 3.33
C PRO A 219 -14.53 3.83 2.04
N HIS A 220 -15.53 2.95 1.97
CA HIS A 220 -15.71 2.00 0.85
C HIS A 220 -16.81 2.41 -0.14
N LYS A 221 -17.25 3.68 -0.12
CA LYS A 221 -18.36 4.15 -0.95
C LYS A 221 -18.11 3.90 -2.44
N LYS A 222 -16.88 4.11 -2.92
CA LYS A 222 -16.50 3.87 -4.32
C LYS A 222 -16.50 2.39 -4.65
N GLN A 223 -15.90 1.54 -3.81
CA GLN A 223 -15.86 0.09 -4.00
C GLN A 223 -17.27 -0.50 -4.08
N ILE A 224 -18.16 -0.07 -3.17
CA ILE A 224 -19.57 -0.49 -3.15
C ILE A 224 -20.27 -0.09 -4.44
N GLN A 225 -20.10 1.17 -4.89
CA GLN A 225 -20.70 1.65 -6.12
C GLN A 225 -20.17 0.90 -7.34
N GLY A 226 -18.85 0.72 -7.44
CA GLY A 226 -18.22 -0.01 -8.54
C GLY A 226 -18.65 -1.47 -8.59
N TYR A 227 -18.78 -2.14 -7.44
CA TYR A 227 -19.29 -3.51 -7.37
C TYR A 227 -20.74 -3.58 -7.86
N ASN A 228 -21.61 -2.68 -7.39
CA ASN A 228 -23.00 -2.62 -7.84
C ASN A 228 -23.15 -2.30 -9.33
N ASN A 229 -22.18 -1.58 -9.91
CA ASN A 229 -22.12 -1.33 -11.35
C ASN A 229 -21.65 -2.57 -12.13
N LEU A 230 -20.79 -3.42 -11.55
CA LEU A 230 -20.16 -4.53 -12.26
C LEU A 230 -20.87 -5.87 -12.09
N VAL A 231 -21.51 -6.12 -10.94
CA VAL A 231 -22.02 -7.44 -10.59
C VAL A 231 -22.94 -8.00 -11.69
N ASP A 232 -23.90 -7.22 -12.18
CA ASP A 232 -24.86 -7.65 -13.22
C ASP A 232 -24.19 -8.11 -14.54
N TYR A 233 -22.96 -7.65 -14.81
CA TYR A 233 -22.21 -7.98 -16.03
C TYR A 233 -21.29 -9.19 -15.87
N LEU A 234 -20.93 -9.53 -14.63
CA LEU A 234 -19.84 -10.45 -14.30
C LEU A 234 -20.27 -11.60 -13.37
N SER A 235 -21.51 -11.61 -12.88
CA SER A 235 -22.11 -12.70 -12.11
C SER A 235 -22.84 -13.71 -13.01
N LYS A 236 -22.27 -14.04 -14.18
CA LYS A 236 -22.84 -15.02 -15.13
C LYS A 236 -21.78 -16.00 -15.58
#